data_AF-A0A7C0W410-F1
#
_entry.id   AF-A0A7C0W410-F1
#
_cell.length_a   1.000
_cell.length_b   1.000
_cell.length_c   1.000
_cell.angle_alpha   90.00
_cell.angle_beta   90.00
_cell.angle_gamma   90.00
#
_symmetry.space_group_name_H-M   'P 1'
#
loop_
_entity.id
_entity.type
_entity.pdbx_description
1 polymer ?
#
loop_
_entity_poly.entity_id
_entity_poly.type
_entity_poly.pdbx_seq_one_letter_code
_entity_poly.pdbx_strand_id
1 'polypeptide(L)'
;MSRTPGATVGGQAVIEGVMMRAPNSWAIAVRVPSGEIETVKHDLPRLSSRSRAARILFVRGVMVLYESLVLGFKALSWSAQKAVPEEEEEFTKLQLVGTIAFSVAAVLLIFVLAPLGVAKLLAPYIGGSSFSFNLIDGIVRGLLFVGYIWGIGRSKEIRRVFEYHGAEHQTIHAYE
;
A
#
# COMPACT_ATOMS: atom_id res chain seq x y z
N MET A 1 22.71 5.18 23.32
CA MET A 1 21.73 4.29 22.65
C MET A 1 22.47 3.06 22.16
N SER A 2 22.35 1.92 22.84
CA SER A 2 23.01 0.68 22.45
C SER A 2 22.38 0.17 21.16
N ARG A 3 23.13 0.23 20.07
CA ARG A 3 22.81 -0.47 18.82
C ARG A 3 22.71 -1.95 19.15
N THR A 4 21.55 -2.56 18.99
CA THR A 4 21.44 -4.02 18.92
C THR A 4 21.68 -4.41 17.47
N PRO A 5 22.85 -4.98 17.13
CA PRO A 5 23.09 -5.51 15.79
C PRO A 5 22.02 -6.58 15.51
N GLY A 6 21.35 -6.49 14.35
CA GLY A 6 20.31 -7.46 13.94
C GLY A 6 18.87 -7.15 14.36
N ALA A 7 18.56 -5.92 14.79
CA ALA A 7 17.17 -5.51 14.94
C ALA A 7 16.52 -5.35 13.55
N THR A 8 15.64 -6.27 13.16
CA THR A 8 14.89 -6.18 11.90
C THR A 8 14.11 -4.86 11.85
N VAL A 9 14.43 -4.02 10.88
CA VAL A 9 13.72 -2.78 10.61
C VAL A 9 12.95 -2.96 9.31
N GLY A 10 11.67 -2.57 9.34
CA GLY A 10 10.85 -2.48 8.15
C GLY A 10 10.44 -1.04 7.91
N GLY A 11 9.77 -0.80 6.79
CA GLY A 11 9.19 0.49 6.51
C GLY A 11 7.94 0.41 5.64
N GLN A 12 7.41 1.59 5.34
CA GLN A 12 6.40 1.81 4.34
C GLN A 12 6.48 3.26 3.85
N ALA A 13 6.55 3.46 2.53
CA ALA A 13 6.31 4.76 1.93
C ALA A 13 4.88 5.26 2.23
N VAL A 14 4.76 6.53 2.56
CA VAL A 14 3.49 7.21 2.80
C VAL A 14 3.42 8.49 1.97
N ILE A 15 2.30 9.22 2.05
CA ILE A 15 2.15 10.47 1.30
C ILE A 15 3.17 11.47 1.84
N GLU A 16 4.02 12.00 0.96
CA GLU A 16 5.08 12.95 1.31
C GLU A 16 6.08 12.48 2.38
N GLY A 17 6.26 11.17 2.56
CA GLY A 17 7.13 10.69 3.64
C GLY A 17 7.37 9.18 3.71
N VAL A 18 7.98 8.77 4.83
CA VAL A 18 8.27 7.36 5.15
C VAL A 18 7.87 7.03 6.57
N MET A 19 7.35 5.82 6.77
CA MET A 19 7.17 5.20 8.06
C MET A 19 8.22 4.10 8.24
N MET A 20 8.88 4.08 9.39
CA MET A 20 9.88 3.08 9.78
C MET A 20 9.40 2.33 11.02
N ARG A 21 9.57 1.02 11.01
CA ARG A 21 9.16 0.10 12.08
C ARG A 21 10.39 -0.61 12.64
N ALA A 22 10.69 -0.37 13.91
CA ALA A 22 11.68 -1.11 14.69
C ALA A 22 10.99 -2.18 15.55
N PRO A 23 11.70 -3.07 16.30
CA PRO A 23 11.04 -4.12 17.08
C PRO A 23 10.04 -3.64 18.15
N ASN A 24 10.23 -2.45 18.71
CA ASN A 24 9.42 -1.93 19.84
C ASN A 24 8.70 -0.61 19.55
N SER A 25 9.01 0.05 18.44
CA SER A 25 8.46 1.36 18.10
C SER A 25 8.34 1.52 16.60
N TRP A 26 7.47 2.41 16.19
CA TRP A 26 7.42 2.90 14.82
C TRP A 26 7.48 4.42 14.83
N ALA A 27 8.02 4.98 13.77
CA ALA A 27 8.11 6.41 13.57
C ALA A 27 7.74 6.75 12.13
N ILE A 28 7.14 7.90 11.92
CA ILE A 28 6.77 8.42 10.62
C ILE A 28 7.34 9.83 10.48
N ALA A 29 7.85 10.15 9.30
CA ALA A 29 8.37 11.46 8.93
C ALA A 29 7.70 11.89 7.63
N VAL A 30 7.02 13.04 7.64
CA VAL A 30 6.26 13.57 6.50
C VAL A 30 6.65 15.02 6.26
N ARG A 31 6.86 15.36 4.99
CA ARG A 31 7.07 16.73 4.55
C ARG A 31 5.73 17.44 4.43
N VAL A 32 5.52 18.49 5.21
CA VAL A 32 4.32 19.32 5.14
C VAL A 32 4.44 20.36 3.99
N PRO A 33 3.33 20.98 3.53
CA PRO A 33 3.37 21.96 2.44
C PRO A 33 4.33 23.15 2.64
N SER A 34 4.62 23.53 3.89
CA SER A 34 5.63 24.56 4.21
C SER A 34 7.07 24.14 3.88
N GLY A 35 7.29 22.85 3.60
CA GLY A 35 8.61 22.26 3.35
C GLY A 35 9.29 21.68 4.59
N GLU A 36 8.74 21.94 5.78
CA GLU A 36 9.21 21.36 7.04
C GLU A 36 8.92 19.85 7.12
N ILE A 37 9.66 19.14 7.95
CA ILE A 37 9.45 17.71 8.20
C ILE A 37 8.85 17.54 9.59
N GLU A 38 7.61 17.07 9.63
CA GLU A 38 6.98 16.66 10.87
C GLU A 38 7.24 15.18 11.13
N THR A 39 7.53 14.84 12.38
CA THR A 39 7.77 13.45 12.78
C THR A 39 6.97 13.09 14.01
N VAL A 40 6.45 11.87 14.05
CA VAL A 40 5.88 11.29 15.27
C VAL A 40 6.39 9.88 15.49
N LYS A 41 6.58 9.54 16.77
CA LYS A 41 7.01 8.23 17.24
C LYS A 41 5.97 7.66 18.18
N HIS A 42 5.66 6.38 18.00
CA HIS A 42 4.76 5.64 18.87
C HIS A 42 5.35 4.26 19.20
N ASP A 43 4.94 3.71 20.34
CA ASP A 43 5.24 2.33 20.68
C ASP A 43 4.44 1.38 19.77
N LEU A 44 5.04 0.24 19.45
CA LEU A 44 4.36 -0.76 18.64
C LEU A 44 3.29 -1.50 19.45
N PRO A 45 2.10 -1.71 18.87
CA PRO A 45 1.14 -2.66 19.42
C PRO A 45 1.78 -4.04 19.52
N ARG A 46 1.64 -4.66 20.70
CA ARG A 46 2.23 -5.97 21.05
C ARG A 46 1.19 -7.09 21.04
N LEU A 47 0.16 -7.00 20.20
CA LEU A 47 -0.97 -7.94 20.20
C LEU A 47 -0.50 -9.35 19.83
N SER A 48 0.34 -9.47 18.80
CA SER A 48 0.96 -10.71 18.34
C SER A 48 2.02 -11.26 19.29
N SER A 49 2.61 -10.46 20.19
CA SER A 49 3.58 -10.98 21.17
C SER A 49 2.97 -11.34 22.52
N ARG A 50 1.73 -10.90 22.82
CA ARG A 50 1.08 -11.11 24.13
C ARG A 50 0.04 -12.24 24.14
N SER A 51 -0.51 -12.65 22.99
CA SER A 51 -1.59 -13.66 22.97
C SER A 51 -1.04 -15.09 22.93
N ARG A 52 -1.65 -16.02 23.69
CA ARG A 52 -1.37 -17.47 23.56
C ARG A 52 -1.68 -17.98 22.15
N ALA A 53 -2.65 -17.35 21.48
CA ALA A 53 -3.03 -17.62 20.10
C ALA A 53 -1.89 -17.36 19.10
N ALA A 54 -0.94 -16.47 19.42
CA ALA A 54 0.19 -16.15 18.54
C ALA A 54 1.27 -17.24 18.46
N ARG A 55 1.10 -18.33 19.22
CA ARG A 55 1.97 -19.51 19.11
C ARG A 55 1.58 -20.44 17.96
N ILE A 56 0.36 -20.30 17.43
CA ILE A 56 -0.14 -21.11 16.31
C ILE A 56 0.30 -20.43 15.00
N LEU A 57 0.99 -21.15 14.12
CA LEU A 57 1.62 -20.59 12.91
C LEU A 57 0.67 -19.75 12.05
N PHE A 58 -0.52 -20.29 11.74
CA PHE A 58 -1.52 -19.59 10.92
C PHE A 58 -2.14 -18.38 11.62
N VAL A 59 -2.53 -18.55 12.88
CA VAL A 59 -3.16 -17.48 13.69
C VAL A 59 -2.18 -16.34 13.93
N ARG A 60 -0.91 -16.65 14.17
CA ARG A 60 0.18 -15.67 14.25
C ARG A 60 0.28 -14.84 12.97
N GLY A 61 0.27 -15.47 11.81
CA GLY A 61 0.32 -14.80 10.51
C GLY A 61 -0.84 -13.80 10.34
N VAL A 62 -2.07 -14.23 10.62
CA VAL A 62 -3.26 -13.37 10.54
C VAL A 62 -3.16 -12.16 11.49
N MET A 63 -2.70 -12.38 12.74
CA MET A 63 -2.54 -11.27 13.69
C MET A 63 -1.45 -10.30 13.27
N VAL A 64 -0.31 -10.78 12.78
CA VAL A 64 0.78 -9.92 12.29
C VAL A 64 0.34 -9.12 11.06
N LEU A 65 -0.41 -9.74 10.15
CA LEU A 65 -0.99 -9.06 8.99
C LEU A 65 -1.96 -7.97 9.44
N TYR A 66 -2.88 -8.30 10.37
CA TYR A 66 -3.83 -7.33 10.92
C TYR A 66 -3.11 -6.14 11.59
N GLU A 67 -2.12 -6.40 12.44
CA GLU A 67 -1.32 -5.35 13.08
C GLU A 67 -0.63 -4.46 12.04
N SER A 68 -0.03 -5.07 11.01
CA SER A 68 0.69 -4.34 9.97
C SER A 68 -0.27 -3.52 9.10
N LEU A 69 -1.45 -4.04 8.80
CA LEU A 69 -2.50 -3.33 8.05
C LEU A 69 -3.03 -2.13 8.84
N VAL A 70 -3.38 -2.32 10.13
CA VAL A 70 -3.83 -1.24 11.01
C VAL A 70 -2.76 -0.16 11.14
N LEU A 71 -1.50 -0.55 11.30
CA LEU A 71 -0.37 0.37 11.39
C LEU A 71 -0.18 1.15 10.08
N GLY A 72 -0.19 0.46 8.94
CA GLY A 72 -0.07 1.07 7.62
C GLY A 72 -1.19 2.08 7.34
N PHE A 73 -2.44 1.74 7.69
CA PHE A 73 -3.56 2.68 7.58
C PHE A 73 -3.39 3.90 8.49
N LYS A 74 -2.99 3.72 9.76
CA LYS A 74 -2.72 4.86 10.66
C LYS A 74 -1.63 5.77 10.11
N ALA A 75 -0.55 5.20 9.59
CA ALA A 75 0.55 5.94 8.98
C ALA A 75 0.10 6.72 7.74
N LEU A 76 -0.65 6.09 6.84
CA LEU A 76 -1.20 6.74 5.64
C LEU A 76 -2.17 7.87 6.00
N SER A 77 -3.12 7.61 6.90
CA SER A 77 -4.10 8.62 7.34
C SER A 77 -3.41 9.82 8.00
N TRP A 78 -2.43 9.58 8.87
CA TRP A 78 -1.66 10.67 9.48
C TRP A 78 -0.86 11.46 8.43
N SER A 79 -0.22 10.78 7.47
CA SER A 79 0.50 11.45 6.40
C SER A 79 -0.40 12.30 5.50
N ALA A 80 -1.60 11.81 5.18
CA ALA A 80 -2.57 12.54 4.37
C ALA A 80 -3.01 13.84 5.07
N GLN A 81 -3.32 13.75 6.37
CA GLN A 81 -3.71 14.91 7.18
C GLN A 81 -2.62 15.98 7.26
N LYS A 82 -1.33 15.58 7.18
CA LYS A 82 -0.19 16.50 7.25
C LYS A 82 0.24 17.04 5.89
N ALA A 83 0.09 16.24 4.84
CA ALA A 83 0.50 16.60 3.49
C ALA A 83 -0.55 17.43 2.74
N VAL A 84 -1.83 17.30 3.09
CA VAL A 84 -2.93 18.02 2.45
C VAL A 84 -3.28 19.27 3.27
N PRO A 85 -3.32 20.48 2.67
CA PRO A 85 -3.72 21.71 3.36
C PRO A 85 -5.14 21.59 3.96
N GLU A 86 -5.36 22.17 5.14
CA GLU A 86 -6.68 22.21 5.80
C GLU A 86 -7.76 22.98 4.99
N GLU A 87 -7.38 23.67 3.92
CA GLU A 87 -8.28 24.47 3.06
C GLU A 87 -9.00 23.67 1.97
N GLU A 88 -8.78 22.35 1.85
CA GLU A 88 -9.60 21.53 0.95
C GLU A 88 -11.02 21.34 1.52
N GLU A 89 -12.05 21.65 0.71
CA GLU A 89 -13.46 21.49 1.08
C GLU A 89 -13.72 20.07 1.64
N GLU A 90 -14.29 20.00 2.84
CA GLU A 90 -14.74 18.72 3.39
C GLU A 90 -15.81 18.10 2.47
N PHE A 91 -15.46 16.99 1.81
CA PHE A 91 -16.43 16.23 1.05
C PHE A 91 -17.62 15.84 1.94
N THR A 92 -18.83 16.04 1.42
CA THR A 92 -20.03 15.53 2.08
C THR A 92 -19.96 14.00 2.20
N LYS A 93 -20.57 13.42 3.24
CA LYS A 93 -20.59 11.95 3.44
C LYS A 93 -21.06 11.19 2.20
N LEU A 94 -22.01 11.76 1.44
CA LEU A 94 -22.51 11.17 0.21
C LEU A 94 -21.47 11.17 -0.91
N GLN A 95 -20.73 12.27 -1.08
CA GLN A 95 -19.63 12.34 -2.05
C GLN A 95 -18.53 11.35 -1.70
N LEU A 96 -18.15 11.26 -0.42
CA LEU A 96 -17.13 10.30 0.04
C LEU A 96 -17.54 8.85 -0.29
N VAL A 97 -18.76 8.45 0.11
CA VAL A 97 -19.29 7.10 -0.19
C VAL A 97 -19.40 6.88 -1.70
N GLY A 98 -19.85 7.88 -2.46
CA GLY A 98 -19.95 7.83 -3.91
C GLY A 98 -18.60 7.60 -4.58
N THR A 99 -17.56 8.35 -4.20
CA THR A 99 -16.20 8.21 -4.73
C THR A 99 -15.58 6.87 -4.37
N ILE A 100 -15.78 6.38 -3.15
CA ILE A 100 -15.30 5.05 -2.73
C ILE A 100 -16.01 3.96 -3.55
N ALA A 101 -17.33 4.01 -3.65
CA ALA A 101 -18.12 3.03 -4.40
C ALA A 101 -17.74 3.03 -5.89
N PHE A 102 -17.57 4.21 -6.49
CA PHE A 102 -17.10 4.36 -7.87
C PHE A 102 -15.70 3.78 -8.05
N SER A 103 -14.77 4.08 -7.14
CA SER A 103 -13.39 3.57 -7.21
C SER A 103 -13.36 2.05 -7.12
N VAL A 104 -14.13 1.45 -6.20
CA VAL A 104 -14.26 -0.01 -6.08
C VAL A 104 -14.87 -0.61 -7.35
N ALA A 105 -15.93 -0.02 -7.88
CA ALA A 105 -16.57 -0.47 -9.12
C ALA A 105 -15.61 -0.38 -10.31
N ALA A 106 -14.86 0.71 -10.43
CA ALA A 106 -13.86 0.89 -11.48
C ALA A 106 -12.74 -0.15 -11.39
N VAL A 107 -12.25 -0.44 -10.18
CA VAL A 107 -11.25 -1.50 -9.97
C VAL A 107 -11.80 -2.87 -10.37
N LEU A 108 -13.01 -3.24 -9.94
CA LEU A 108 -13.64 -4.50 -10.34
C LEU A 108 -13.85 -4.58 -11.85
N LEU A 109 -14.29 -3.48 -12.48
CA LEU A 109 -14.50 -3.44 -13.91
C LEU A 109 -13.20 -3.57 -14.69
N ILE A 110 -12.17 -2.80 -14.34
CA ILE A 110 -10.91 -2.74 -15.09
C ILE A 110 -10.02 -3.95 -14.81
N PHE A 111 -9.93 -4.41 -13.55
CA PHE A 111 -9.00 -5.47 -13.18
C PHE A 111 -9.63 -6.84 -13.07
N VAL A 112 -10.96 -6.97 -12.99
CA VAL A 112 -11.62 -8.29 -12.92
C VAL A 112 -12.41 -8.56 -14.19
N LEU A 113 -13.36 -7.69 -14.53
CA LEU A 113 -14.27 -7.94 -15.64
C LEU A 113 -13.62 -7.74 -17.01
N ALA A 114 -12.78 -6.71 -17.19
CA ALA A 114 -12.15 -6.43 -18.49
C ALA A 114 -11.20 -7.55 -18.94
N PRO A 115 -10.27 -8.09 -18.12
CA PRO A 115 -9.43 -9.22 -18.52
C PRO A 115 -10.24 -10.44 -18.94
N LEU A 116 -11.29 -10.78 -18.17
CA LEU A 116 -12.20 -11.89 -18.46
C LEU A 116 -12.97 -11.65 -19.76
N GLY A 117 -13.44 -10.42 -19.99
CA GLY A 117 -14.13 -10.01 -21.20
C GLY A 117 -13.24 -10.13 -22.43
N VAL A 118 -11.99 -9.65 -22.35
CA VAL A 118 -11.00 -9.77 -23.43
C VAL A 118 -10.67 -11.24 -23.70
N ALA A 119 -10.41 -12.04 -22.67
CA ALA A 119 -10.15 -13.47 -22.83
C ALA A 119 -11.32 -14.20 -23.50
N LYS A 120 -12.56 -13.86 -23.13
CA LYS A 120 -13.78 -14.44 -23.74
C LYS A 120 -13.98 -14.02 -25.20
N LEU A 121 -13.70 -12.76 -25.53
CA LEU A 121 -13.77 -12.26 -26.91
C LEU A 121 -12.71 -12.89 -27.81
N LEU A 122 -11.53 -13.16 -27.26
CA LEU A 122 -10.47 -13.80 -28.01
C LEU A 122 -10.68 -15.31 -28.12
N ALA A 123 -11.35 -15.97 -27.17
CA ALA A 123 -11.49 -17.44 -27.10
C ALA A 123 -11.82 -18.16 -28.43
N PRO A 124 -12.69 -17.64 -29.33
CA PRO A 124 -12.97 -18.26 -30.62
C PRO A 124 -11.77 -18.32 -31.58
N TYR A 125 -10.81 -17.39 -31.47
CA TYR A 125 -9.68 -17.25 -32.40
C TYR A 125 -8.45 -18.11 -32.05
N ILE A 126 -8.47 -18.78 -30.90
CA ILE A 126 -7.27 -19.34 -30.21
C ILE A 126 -7.51 -20.77 -29.72
N GLY A 127 -8.56 -21.43 -30.24
CA GLY A 127 -8.77 -22.86 -30.07
C GLY A 127 -9.55 -23.26 -28.81
N GLY A 128 -10.18 -22.32 -28.10
CA GLY A 128 -11.18 -22.60 -27.05
C GLY A 128 -10.73 -23.43 -25.84
N SER A 129 -9.44 -23.78 -25.72
CA SER A 129 -8.94 -24.60 -24.62
C SER A 129 -8.92 -23.80 -23.31
N SER A 130 -9.16 -24.48 -22.18
CA SER A 130 -9.06 -23.84 -20.86
C SER A 130 -7.66 -23.27 -20.60
N PHE A 131 -6.61 -23.89 -21.15
CA PHE A 131 -5.25 -23.40 -21.01
C PHE A 131 -5.04 -22.07 -21.76
N SER A 132 -5.42 -22.00 -23.04
CA SER A 132 -5.28 -20.78 -23.86
C SER A 132 -6.09 -19.61 -23.30
N PHE A 133 -7.28 -19.89 -22.75
CA PHE A 133 -8.10 -18.87 -22.06
C PHE A 133 -7.37 -18.29 -20.84
N ASN A 134 -6.89 -19.14 -19.93
CA ASN A 134 -6.22 -18.69 -18.71
C ASN A 134 -4.89 -17.99 -19.00
N LEU A 135 -4.15 -18.46 -20.02
CA LEU A 135 -2.91 -17.81 -20.44
C LEU A 135 -3.16 -16.36 -20.89
N ILE A 136 -4.23 -16.12 -21.64
CA ILE A 136 -4.56 -14.79 -22.13
C ILE A 136 -5.14 -13.90 -21.05
N ASP A 137 -6.02 -14.42 -20.19
CA ASP A 137 -6.45 -13.66 -19.00
C ASP A 137 -5.25 -13.21 -18.18
N GLY A 138 -4.29 -14.10 -17.95
CA GLY A 138 -3.05 -13.80 -17.23
C GLY A 138 -2.19 -12.74 -17.93
N ILE A 139 -1.98 -12.85 -19.24
CA ILE A 139 -1.22 -11.85 -20.02
C ILE A 139 -1.91 -10.50 -20.00
N VAL A 140 -3.22 -10.45 -20.28
CA VAL A 140 -4.01 -9.21 -20.31
C VAL A 140 -3.98 -8.54 -18.93
N ARG A 141 -4.16 -9.32 -17.85
CA ARG A 141 -4.08 -8.84 -16.47
C ARG A 141 -2.68 -8.29 -16.14
N GLY A 142 -1.62 -8.99 -16.55
CA GLY A 142 -0.25 -8.54 -16.38
C GLY A 142 0.04 -7.23 -17.11
N LEU A 143 -0.37 -7.12 -18.38
CA LEU A 143 -0.23 -5.91 -19.18
C LEU A 143 -1.03 -4.74 -18.61
N LEU A 144 -2.27 -4.99 -18.17
CA LEU A 144 -3.10 -3.97 -17.51
C LEU A 144 -2.49 -3.50 -16.20
N PHE A 145 -1.95 -4.41 -15.39
CA PHE A 145 -1.28 -4.06 -14.14
C PHE A 145 -0.04 -3.19 -14.38
N VAL A 146 0.84 -3.60 -15.28
CA VAL A 146 2.05 -2.83 -15.62
C VAL A 146 1.67 -1.48 -16.25
N GLY A 147 0.72 -1.48 -17.18
CA GLY A 147 0.22 -0.28 -17.85
C GLY A 147 -0.43 0.70 -16.87
N TYR A 148 -1.19 0.21 -15.90
CA TYR A 148 -1.78 1.02 -14.84
C TYR A 148 -0.71 1.68 -13.97
N ILE A 149 0.24 0.90 -13.44
CA ILE A 149 1.33 1.44 -12.61
C ILE A 149 2.15 2.47 -13.39
N TRP A 150 2.47 2.18 -14.65
CA TRP A 150 3.15 3.12 -15.54
C TRP A 150 2.33 4.40 -15.75
N GLY A 151 1.02 4.28 -15.93
CA GLY A 151 0.11 5.42 -16.13
C GLY A 151 0.02 6.32 -14.90
N ILE A 152 -0.29 5.75 -13.73
CA ILE A 152 -0.41 6.53 -12.48
C ILE A 152 0.94 7.09 -12.02
N GLY A 153 2.04 6.39 -12.29
CA GLY A 153 3.40 6.82 -11.95
C GLY A 153 3.85 8.09 -12.66
N ARG A 154 3.10 8.57 -13.66
CA ARG A 154 3.34 9.87 -14.30
C ARG A 154 2.77 11.04 -13.51
N SER A 155 1.90 10.81 -12.52
CA SER A 155 1.44 11.86 -11.62
C SER A 155 2.57 12.28 -10.68
N LYS A 156 2.62 13.57 -10.33
CA LYS A 156 3.65 14.10 -9.43
C LYS A 156 3.54 13.48 -8.03
N GLU A 157 2.31 13.27 -7.52
CA GLU A 157 2.13 12.69 -6.20
C GLU A 157 2.62 11.23 -6.15
N ILE A 158 2.22 10.40 -7.11
CA ILE A 158 2.60 8.98 -7.12
C ILE A 158 4.09 8.79 -7.36
N ARG A 159 4.68 9.58 -8.29
CA ARG A 159 6.13 9.57 -8.50
C ARG A 159 6.87 9.84 -7.20
N ARG A 160 6.38 10.80 -6.41
CA ARG A 160 6.99 11.14 -5.14
C ARG A 160 6.84 10.05 -4.08
N VAL A 161 5.70 9.36 -4.04
CA VAL A 161 5.55 8.15 -3.20
C VAL A 161 6.60 7.09 -3.59
N PHE A 162 6.88 6.90 -4.88
CA PHE A 162 7.96 5.99 -5.31
C PHE A 162 9.36 6.49 -4.94
N GLU A 163 9.62 7.79 -4.96
CA GLU A 163 10.87 8.38 -4.47
C GLU A 163 11.06 8.09 -2.97
N TYR A 164 10.02 8.28 -2.15
CA TYR A 164 10.06 7.94 -0.73
C TYR A 164 10.20 6.44 -0.48
N HIS A 165 9.60 5.59 -1.32
CA HIS A 165 9.81 4.15 -1.26
C HIS A 165 11.26 3.76 -1.54
N GLY A 166 11.91 4.39 -2.53
CA GLY A 166 13.34 4.21 -2.77
C GLY A 166 14.17 4.65 -1.56
N ALA A 167 13.85 5.80 -0.95
CA ALA A 167 14.53 6.30 0.23
C ALA A 167 14.36 5.39 1.45
N GLU A 168 13.18 4.79 1.64
CA GLU A 168 12.88 3.80 2.67
C GLU A 168 13.84 2.61 2.58
N HIS A 169 13.92 1.98 1.40
CA HIS A 169 14.81 0.83 1.18
C HIS A 169 16.29 1.18 1.38
N GLN A 170 16.73 2.34 0.89
CA GLN A 170 18.11 2.80 1.10
C GLN A 170 18.42 3.03 2.58
N THR A 171 17.46 3.55 3.34
CA THR A 171 17.61 3.77 4.78
C THR A 171 17.68 2.46 5.54
N ILE A 172 16.83 1.48 5.21
CA ILE A 172 16.86 0.14 5.81
C ILE A 172 18.20 -0.54 5.49
N HIS A 173 18.62 -0.52 4.22
CA HIS A 173 19.89 -1.11 3.79
C HIS A 173 21.12 -0.45 4.44
N ALA A 174 21.07 0.84 4.77
CA ALA A 174 22.15 1.50 5.51
C ALA A 174 22.14 1.17 7.01
N TYR A 175 21.01 0.70 7.54
CA TYR A 175 20.84 0.35 8.95
C TYR A 175 21.20 -1.11 9.24
N GLU A 176 20.89 -2.02 8.32
CA GLU A 176 21.23 -3.45 8.38
C GLU A 176 22.70 -3.72 8.03
#